data_AF-A0AAN9EYZ6-F1
#
_entry.id   AF-A0AAN9EYZ6-F1
#
_cell.length_a   1.000
_cell.length_b   1.000
_cell.length_c   1.000
_cell.angle_alpha   90.00
_cell.angle_beta   90.00
_cell.angle_gamma   90.00
#
_symmetry.space_group_name_H-M   'P 1'
#
loop_
_entity.id
_entity.type
_entity.pdbx_description
1 polymer ?
#
loop_
_entity_poly.entity_id
_entity_poly.type
_entity_poly.pdbx_seq_one_letter_code
_entity_poly.pdbx_strand_id
1 'polypeptide(L)'
;MASSQKQYLLTLFLLLAVGISQVMCRNLHETSMRERHEQWMARYGKVYKDAAEKEKRFLIFKDNVDFIESFNAAGNKLYKLGVNHLADLTVEEFKASRNGYKRPLEFRTTLFKYENVTAIPAAIDWREKGAVTPIKNQGQCGSCWAFSTVAATEGIHQITTGKLVSLSEQELVDCDRKGVDQGCEGGYMEDGFEFIIKNGGITSEARYPYKAVDGTCNKATSSVVQIKGYEKVPPNNEEALQKAVANQPVSVSIDASGAGFMFYSSGIYAGECGTELDHGVTAVGYGTANGTEYWLVKNSWGTQWGEQGYVMMKRGIAAKEGLCGIAMDSSYPTA
;
A
#
# COMPACT_ATOMS: atom_id res chain seq x y z
N MET A 1 -18.96 46.74 49.85
CA MET A 1 -19.63 46.43 48.56
C MET A 1 -18.78 46.81 47.34
N ALA A 2 -18.17 48.00 47.27
CA ALA A 2 -17.41 48.43 46.08
C ALA A 2 -16.16 47.58 45.72
N SER A 3 -15.46 46.98 46.68
CA SER A 3 -14.29 46.12 46.44
C SER A 3 -14.65 44.81 45.72
N SER A 4 -15.74 44.17 46.17
CA SER A 4 -16.26 42.93 45.59
C SER A 4 -16.75 43.17 44.15
N GLN A 5 -17.41 44.29 43.87
CA GLN A 5 -17.87 44.65 42.53
C GLN A 5 -16.70 44.88 41.55
N LYS A 6 -15.58 45.47 42.01
CA LYS A 6 -14.36 45.63 41.20
C LYS A 6 -13.70 44.27 40.90
N GLN A 7 -13.68 43.35 41.86
CA GLN A 7 -13.17 41.99 41.64
C GLN A 7 -14.03 41.20 40.64
N TYR A 8 -15.36 41.30 40.71
CA TYR A 8 -16.27 40.67 39.73
C TYR A 8 -16.09 41.22 38.31
N LEU A 9 -15.87 42.53 38.16
CA LEU A 9 -15.60 43.15 36.86
C LEU A 9 -14.25 42.70 36.28
N LEU A 10 -13.23 42.55 37.13
CA LEU A 10 -11.90 42.10 36.71
C LEU A 10 -11.91 40.62 36.28
N THR A 11 -12.62 39.75 37.01
CA THR A 11 -12.76 38.34 36.64
C THR A 11 -13.58 38.17 35.37
N LEU A 12 -14.66 38.93 35.20
CA LEU A 12 -15.44 38.94 33.95
C LEU A 12 -14.58 39.39 32.76
N PHE A 13 -13.78 40.43 32.93
CA PHE A 13 -12.87 40.91 31.88
C PHE A 13 -11.80 39.86 31.50
N LEU A 14 -11.22 39.17 32.48
CA LEU A 14 -10.26 38.08 32.24
C LEU A 14 -10.90 36.90 31.50
N LEU A 15 -12.12 36.49 31.89
CA LEU A 15 -12.86 35.43 31.19
C LEU A 15 -13.18 35.82 29.73
N LEU A 16 -13.57 37.08 29.50
CA LEU A 16 -13.81 37.61 28.15
C LEU A 16 -12.51 37.65 27.32
N ALA A 17 -11.40 38.10 27.91
CA ALA A 17 -10.10 38.14 27.22
C ALA A 17 -9.61 36.74 26.84
N VAL A 18 -9.75 35.75 27.74
CA VAL A 18 -9.43 34.34 27.45
C VAL A 18 -10.34 33.81 26.35
N GLY A 19 -11.64 34.09 26.40
CA GLY A 19 -12.60 33.69 25.37
C GLY A 19 -12.26 34.26 23.99
N ILE A 20 -11.95 35.55 23.90
CA ILE A 20 -11.55 36.22 22.65
C ILE A 20 -10.24 35.62 22.11
N SER A 21 -9.23 35.42 22.97
CA SER A 21 -7.96 34.81 22.58
C SER A 21 -8.15 33.41 22.02
N GLN A 22 -9.02 32.60 22.61
CA GLN A 22 -9.32 31.25 22.11
C GLN A 22 -10.03 31.29 20.75
N VAL A 23 -10.99 32.19 20.55
CA VAL A 23 -11.69 32.37 19.27
C VAL A 23 -10.72 32.82 18.18
N MET A 24 -9.88 33.82 18.45
CA MET A 24 -8.88 34.30 17.47
C MET A 24 -7.87 33.21 17.10
N CYS A 25 -7.38 32.44 18.07
CA CYS A 25 -6.45 31.35 17.83
C CYS A 25 -7.08 30.25 16.94
N ARG A 26 -8.35 29.90 17.18
CA ARG A 26 -9.10 28.95 16.34
C ARG A 26 -9.24 29.45 14.89
N ASN A 27 -9.61 30.72 14.71
CA ASN A 27 -9.76 31.31 13.37
C ASN A 27 -8.43 31.34 12.60
N LEU A 28 -7.33 31.69 13.27
CA LEU A 28 -5.99 31.69 12.65
C LEU A 28 -5.54 30.27 12.25
N HIS A 29 -5.77 29.29 13.14
CA HIS A 29 -5.47 27.90 12.85
C HIS A 29 -6.29 27.36 11.66
N GLU A 30 -7.58 27.65 11.61
CA GLU A 30 -8.43 27.26 10.47
C GLU A 30 -7.97 27.92 9.16
N THR A 31 -7.66 29.22 9.19
CA THR A 31 -7.14 29.96 8.02
C THR A 31 -5.85 29.31 7.51
N SER A 32 -4.92 28.99 8.42
CA SER A 32 -3.67 28.30 8.09
C SER A 32 -3.91 26.91 7.49
N MET A 33 -4.88 26.14 8.03
CA MET A 33 -5.19 24.82 7.48
C MET A 33 -5.81 24.90 6.08
N ARG A 34 -6.64 25.92 5.81
CA ARG A 34 -7.20 26.17 4.47
C ARG A 34 -6.09 26.50 3.47
N GLU A 35 -5.12 27.34 3.83
CA GLU A 35 -3.95 27.62 2.98
C GLU A 35 -3.13 26.36 2.69
N ARG A 36 -2.90 25.52 3.71
CA ARG A 36 -2.22 24.22 3.53
C ARG A 36 -2.97 23.30 2.58
N HIS A 37 -4.30 23.26 2.67
CA HIS A 37 -5.13 22.47 1.76
C HIS A 37 -5.04 22.99 0.31
N GLU A 38 -5.05 24.31 0.07
CA GLU A 38 -4.85 24.88 -1.27
C GLU A 38 -3.47 24.51 -1.85
N GLN A 39 -2.41 24.62 -1.07
CA GLN A 39 -1.06 24.21 -1.49
C GLN A 39 -0.97 22.71 -1.78
N TRP A 40 -1.59 21.89 -0.93
CA TRP A 40 -1.66 20.45 -1.10
C TRP A 40 -2.43 20.06 -2.37
N MET A 41 -3.57 20.70 -2.63
CA MET A 41 -4.35 20.46 -3.86
C MET A 41 -3.54 20.83 -5.10
N ALA A 42 -2.85 21.97 -5.08
CA ALA A 42 -1.98 22.38 -6.18
C ALA A 42 -0.84 21.38 -6.41
N ARG A 43 -0.21 20.89 -5.34
CA ARG A 43 0.86 19.90 -5.40
C ARG A 43 0.42 18.56 -6.00
N TYR A 44 -0.79 18.10 -5.67
CA TYR A 44 -1.31 16.79 -6.09
C TYR A 44 -2.34 16.86 -7.23
N GLY A 45 -2.53 18.03 -7.83
CA GLY A 45 -3.44 18.23 -8.97
C GLY A 45 -4.91 17.95 -8.63
N LYS A 46 -5.35 18.25 -7.41
CA LYS A 46 -6.71 17.96 -6.93
C LYS A 46 -7.69 18.99 -7.45
N VAL A 47 -8.75 18.49 -8.09
CA VAL A 47 -9.86 19.29 -8.62
C VAL A 47 -11.16 18.64 -8.19
N TYR A 48 -12.10 19.45 -7.73
CA TYR A 48 -13.40 18.98 -7.23
C TYR A 48 -14.54 19.53 -8.08
N LYS A 49 -15.65 18.78 -8.12
CA LYS A 49 -16.83 19.11 -8.95
C LYS A 49 -17.47 20.46 -8.60
N ASP A 50 -17.49 20.82 -7.32
CA ASP A 50 -18.17 22.00 -6.80
C ASP A 50 -17.58 22.40 -5.44
N ALA A 51 -18.03 23.54 -4.92
CA ALA A 51 -17.58 24.08 -3.64
C ALA A 51 -17.98 23.20 -2.44
N ALA A 52 -19.08 22.46 -2.53
CA ALA A 52 -19.55 21.60 -1.46
C ALA A 52 -18.66 20.37 -1.31
N GLU A 53 -18.26 19.74 -2.42
CA GLU A 53 -17.27 18.66 -2.42
C GLU A 53 -15.92 19.17 -1.92
N LYS A 54 -15.48 20.36 -2.35
CA LYS A 54 -14.23 20.97 -1.87
C LYS A 54 -14.25 21.17 -0.35
N GLU A 55 -15.35 21.63 0.22
CA GLU A 55 -15.47 21.79 1.68
C GLU A 55 -15.48 20.44 2.40
N LYS A 56 -16.21 19.43 1.89
CA LYS A 56 -16.16 18.07 2.44
C LYS A 56 -14.72 17.54 2.47
N ARG A 57 -13.99 17.68 1.36
CA ARG A 57 -12.61 17.21 1.20
C ARG A 57 -11.65 17.98 2.11
N PHE A 58 -11.87 19.28 2.31
CA PHE A 58 -11.12 20.08 3.26
C PHE A 58 -11.27 19.57 4.70
N LEU A 59 -12.49 19.24 5.14
CA LEU A 59 -12.72 18.72 6.48
C LEU A 59 -11.99 17.39 6.70
N ILE A 60 -12.09 16.47 5.73
CA ILE A 60 -11.37 15.19 5.76
C ILE A 60 -9.85 15.42 5.78
N PHE A 61 -9.35 16.31 4.92
CA PHE A 61 -7.95 16.70 4.88
C PHE A 61 -7.46 17.19 6.24
N LYS A 62 -8.20 18.10 6.87
CA LYS A 62 -7.87 18.62 8.19
C LYS A 62 -7.77 17.50 9.23
N ASP A 63 -8.79 16.64 9.31
CA ASP A 63 -8.81 15.54 10.29
C ASP A 63 -7.61 14.59 10.09
N ASN A 64 -7.27 14.28 8.84
CA ASN A 64 -6.12 13.45 8.50
C ASN A 64 -4.78 14.14 8.83
N VAL A 65 -4.64 15.45 8.58
CA VAL A 65 -3.44 16.21 8.96
C VAL A 65 -3.28 16.24 10.47
N ASP A 66 -4.35 16.47 11.22
CA ASP A 66 -4.33 16.49 12.68
C ASP A 66 -3.91 15.13 13.26
N PHE A 67 -4.40 14.02 12.67
CA PHE A 67 -3.95 12.67 13.00
C PHE A 67 -2.46 12.45 12.74
N ILE A 68 -1.97 12.82 11.56
CA ILE A 68 -0.56 12.68 11.15
C ILE A 68 0.37 13.47 12.10
N GLU A 69 0.00 14.71 12.41
CA GLU A 69 0.79 15.58 13.29
C GLU A 69 0.79 15.06 14.72
N SER A 70 -0.36 14.63 15.24
CA SER A 70 -0.48 14.03 16.57
C SER A 70 0.35 12.75 16.70
N PHE A 71 0.31 11.88 15.68
CA PHE A 71 1.12 10.66 15.64
C PHE A 71 2.62 10.98 15.69
N ASN A 72 3.08 11.92 14.86
CA ASN A 72 4.49 12.28 14.78
C ASN A 72 4.98 13.03 16.04
N ALA A 73 4.11 13.83 16.68
CA ALA A 73 4.43 14.57 17.90
C ALA A 73 4.62 13.67 19.13
N ALA A 74 4.00 12.48 19.15
CA ALA A 74 4.16 11.53 20.25
C ALA A 74 5.60 11.01 20.44
N GLY A 75 6.48 11.19 19.43
CA GLY A 75 7.89 10.81 19.48
C GLY A 75 8.14 9.29 19.56
N ASN A 76 9.42 8.89 19.48
CA ASN A 76 9.89 7.51 19.70
C ASN A 76 9.18 6.42 18.87
N LYS A 77 8.77 6.72 17.64
CA LYS A 77 8.19 5.74 16.69
C LYS A 77 9.26 5.23 15.73
N LEU A 78 9.12 3.97 15.31
CA LEU A 78 9.98 3.35 14.29
C LEU A 78 9.72 3.89 12.87
N TYR A 79 8.59 4.57 12.67
CA TYR A 79 8.16 5.15 11.41
C TYR A 79 7.49 6.50 11.61
N LYS A 80 7.33 7.23 10.51
CA LYS A 80 6.65 8.52 10.44
C LYS A 80 5.49 8.45 9.46
N LEU A 81 4.46 9.25 9.76
CA LEU A 81 3.38 9.52 8.83
C LEU A 81 3.64 10.81 8.06
N GLY A 82 3.06 10.94 6.88
CA GLY A 82 3.20 12.12 6.04
C GLY A 82 1.95 12.40 5.21
N VAL A 83 1.69 13.70 5.00
CA VAL A 83 0.59 14.15 4.15
C VAL A 83 0.90 13.79 2.69
N ASN A 84 0.19 12.82 2.16
CA ASN A 84 0.33 12.33 0.79
C ASN A 84 -0.92 12.67 -0.06
N HIS A 85 -0.96 12.18 -1.30
CA HIS A 85 -2.05 12.45 -2.25
C HIS A 85 -3.42 11.85 -1.86
N LEU A 86 -3.49 11.08 -0.77
CA LEU A 86 -4.70 10.44 -0.24
C LEU A 86 -5.34 11.23 0.91
N ALA A 87 -4.74 12.34 1.32
CA ALA A 87 -5.14 13.06 2.54
C ALA A 87 -6.59 13.59 2.52
N ASP A 88 -7.25 13.67 1.37
CA ASP A 88 -8.65 14.06 1.23
C ASP A 88 -9.66 12.89 1.27
N LEU A 89 -9.21 11.66 1.52
CA LEU A 89 -10.07 10.47 1.59
C LEU A 89 -10.28 10.03 3.04
N THR A 90 -11.47 9.50 3.33
CA THR A 90 -11.65 8.70 4.55
C THR A 90 -10.99 7.33 4.37
N VAL A 91 -10.79 6.60 5.46
CA VAL A 91 -10.26 5.23 5.41
C VAL A 91 -11.17 4.33 4.59
N GLU A 92 -12.49 4.48 4.70
CA GLU A 92 -13.47 3.69 3.96
C GLU A 92 -13.43 3.99 2.46
N GLU A 93 -13.37 5.27 2.08
CA GLU A 93 -13.22 5.68 0.66
C GLU A 93 -11.89 5.17 0.08
N PHE A 94 -10.81 5.23 0.87
CA PHE A 94 -9.49 4.72 0.50
C PHE A 94 -9.51 3.21 0.27
N LYS A 95 -10.05 2.43 1.23
CA LYS A 95 -10.17 0.97 1.11
C LYS A 95 -11.00 0.59 -0.12
N ALA A 96 -12.18 1.18 -0.27
CA ALA A 96 -13.09 0.85 -1.36
C ALA A 96 -12.51 1.13 -2.76
N SER A 97 -11.59 2.10 -2.88
CA SER A 97 -11.04 2.50 -4.18
C SER A 97 -9.68 1.86 -4.52
N ARG A 98 -8.98 1.26 -3.55
CA ARG A 98 -7.59 0.78 -3.73
C ARG A 98 -7.33 -0.62 -3.22
N ASN A 99 -8.06 -1.07 -2.21
CA ASN A 99 -7.87 -2.40 -1.65
C ASN A 99 -8.82 -3.33 -2.41
N GLY A 100 -8.24 -4.32 -3.10
CA GLY A 100 -8.98 -5.23 -3.96
C GLY A 100 -8.47 -6.65 -3.92
N TYR A 101 -7.73 -7.04 -2.88
CA TYR A 101 -7.44 -8.45 -2.67
C TYR A 101 -8.72 -9.17 -2.25
N LYS A 102 -9.01 -10.30 -2.90
CA LYS A 102 -10.11 -11.20 -2.57
C LYS A 102 -9.57 -12.53 -2.08
N ARG A 103 -9.80 -12.81 -0.80
CA ARG A 103 -9.48 -14.12 -0.23
C ARG A 103 -10.40 -15.19 -0.82
N PRO A 104 -9.87 -16.29 -1.41
CA PRO A 104 -10.71 -17.40 -1.85
C PRO A 104 -11.31 -18.16 -0.67
N LEU A 105 -12.45 -18.84 -0.89
CA LEU A 105 -13.10 -19.68 0.12
C LEU A 105 -12.26 -20.91 0.50
N GLU A 106 -11.51 -21.45 -0.45
CA GLU A 106 -10.65 -22.62 -0.26
C GLU A 106 -9.17 -22.23 -0.39
N PHE A 107 -8.40 -22.44 0.68
CA PHE A 107 -6.94 -22.34 0.62
C PHE A 107 -6.37 -23.65 0.09
N ARG A 108 -5.80 -23.59 -1.11
CA ARG A 108 -5.03 -24.71 -1.67
C ARG A 108 -3.60 -24.63 -1.15
N THR A 109 -3.02 -25.77 -0.81
CA THR A 109 -1.58 -25.90 -0.59
C THR A 109 -0.91 -26.33 -1.89
N THR A 110 0.35 -25.94 -2.06
CA THR A 110 1.20 -26.40 -3.16
C THR A 110 2.46 -27.02 -2.59
N LEU A 111 3.34 -27.52 -3.46
CA LEU A 111 4.73 -27.74 -3.10
C LEU A 111 5.40 -26.40 -2.69
N PHE A 112 6.46 -26.50 -1.90
CA PHE A 112 7.30 -25.37 -1.51
C PHE A 112 8.76 -25.68 -1.87
N LYS A 113 9.17 -25.27 -3.06
CA LYS A 113 10.51 -25.50 -3.63
C LYS A 113 11.64 -25.04 -2.71
N TYR A 114 11.40 -24.03 -1.89
CA TYR A 114 12.40 -23.43 -1.01
C TYR A 114 12.43 -24.03 0.40
N GLU A 115 11.71 -25.12 0.68
CA GLU A 115 11.65 -25.76 2.00
C GLU A 115 13.04 -26.07 2.58
N ASN A 116 13.92 -26.62 1.74
CA ASN A 116 15.27 -27.07 2.11
C ASN A 116 16.35 -26.00 1.94
N VAL A 117 16.00 -24.74 1.65
CA VAL A 117 16.98 -23.64 1.59
C VAL A 117 17.48 -23.33 3.00
N THR A 118 18.77 -23.55 3.23
CA THR A 118 19.43 -23.32 4.53
C THR A 118 20.33 -22.07 4.52
N ALA A 119 20.92 -21.73 3.37
CA ALA A 119 21.76 -20.56 3.21
C ALA A 119 20.90 -19.34 2.82
N ILE A 120 20.38 -18.64 3.82
CA ILE A 120 19.58 -17.42 3.64
C ILE A 120 20.49 -16.21 3.91
N PRO A 121 20.66 -15.27 2.97
CA PRO A 121 21.44 -14.06 3.21
C PRO A 121 20.76 -13.20 4.28
N ALA A 122 21.55 -12.46 5.07
CA ALA A 122 21.02 -11.61 6.15
C ALA A 122 20.13 -10.46 5.63
N ALA A 123 20.38 -10.01 4.41
CA ALA A 123 19.56 -9.03 3.71
C ALA A 123 19.56 -9.32 2.22
N ILE A 124 18.46 -8.96 1.54
CA ILE A 124 18.35 -8.98 0.09
C ILE A 124 17.50 -7.81 -0.37
N ASP A 125 17.89 -7.19 -1.47
CA ASP A 125 17.11 -6.16 -2.16
C ASP A 125 17.12 -6.46 -3.66
N TRP A 126 16.00 -6.94 -4.18
CA TRP A 126 15.86 -7.29 -5.59
C TRP A 126 15.91 -6.07 -6.52
N ARG A 127 15.74 -4.84 -5.99
CA ARG A 127 15.95 -3.60 -6.75
C ARG A 127 17.42 -3.48 -7.17
N GLU A 128 18.35 -3.76 -6.25
CA GLU A 128 19.79 -3.74 -6.51
C GLU A 128 20.24 -4.85 -7.46
N LYS A 129 19.46 -5.94 -7.54
CA LYS A 129 19.68 -7.04 -8.49
C LYS A 129 19.04 -6.82 -9.86
N GLY A 130 18.35 -5.69 -10.05
CA GLY A 130 17.67 -5.35 -11.29
C GLY A 130 16.41 -6.17 -11.57
N ALA A 131 15.85 -6.85 -10.56
CA ALA A 131 14.67 -7.72 -10.69
C ALA A 131 13.36 -7.03 -10.28
N VAL A 132 13.34 -5.69 -10.26
CA VAL A 132 12.18 -4.90 -9.85
C VAL A 132 12.00 -3.73 -10.81
N THR A 133 10.84 -3.66 -11.47
CA THR A 133 10.46 -2.51 -12.30
C THR A 133 10.13 -1.28 -11.46
N PRO A 134 10.10 -0.06 -12.05
CA PRO A 134 9.66 1.14 -11.35
C PRO A 134 8.29 0.99 -10.69
N ILE A 135 8.04 1.82 -9.67
CA ILE A 135 6.73 1.90 -9.01
C ILE A 135 5.68 2.40 -10.00
N LYS A 136 4.52 1.74 -10.00
CA LYS A 136 3.33 2.13 -10.75
C LYS A 136 2.23 2.64 -9.82
N ASN A 137 1.12 3.11 -10.38
CA ASN A 137 -0.03 3.59 -9.62
C ASN A 137 -1.34 2.97 -10.15
N GLN A 138 -2.02 2.21 -9.31
CA GLN A 138 -3.28 1.55 -9.66
C GLN A 138 -4.46 2.53 -9.78
N GLY A 139 -4.34 3.75 -9.27
CA GLY A 139 -5.42 4.73 -9.28
C GLY A 139 -6.59 4.32 -8.38
N GLN A 140 -7.82 4.57 -8.84
CA GLN A 140 -9.08 4.26 -8.15
C GLN A 140 -9.68 2.95 -8.69
N CYS A 141 -8.88 1.89 -8.69
CA CYS A 141 -9.25 0.56 -9.16
C CYS A 141 -8.66 -0.45 -8.18
N GLY A 142 -9.45 -1.41 -7.72
CA GLY A 142 -9.03 -2.50 -6.81
C GLY A 142 -8.16 -3.56 -7.48
N SER A 143 -7.19 -3.16 -8.31
CA SER A 143 -6.34 -4.07 -9.08
C SER A 143 -5.01 -4.41 -8.41
N CYS A 144 -4.87 -4.20 -7.10
CA CYS A 144 -3.65 -4.50 -6.35
C CYS A 144 -3.17 -5.94 -6.54
N TRP A 145 -4.11 -6.89 -6.68
CA TRP A 145 -3.84 -8.29 -7.01
C TRP A 145 -3.05 -8.42 -8.33
N ALA A 146 -3.49 -7.74 -9.40
CA ALA A 146 -2.84 -7.76 -10.70
C ALA A 146 -1.43 -7.14 -10.63
N PHE A 147 -1.27 -6.02 -9.92
CA PHE A 147 0.05 -5.40 -9.70
C PHE A 147 1.00 -6.33 -8.94
N SER A 148 0.51 -7.04 -7.92
CA SER A 148 1.33 -7.99 -7.17
C SER A 148 1.74 -9.19 -8.03
N THR A 149 0.81 -9.79 -8.77
CA THR A 149 1.06 -10.89 -9.72
C THR A 149 2.09 -10.49 -10.77
N VAL A 150 1.93 -9.31 -11.38
CA VAL A 150 2.84 -8.79 -12.39
C VAL A 150 4.23 -8.57 -11.80
N ALA A 151 4.37 -7.89 -10.67
CA ALA A 151 5.67 -7.59 -10.08
C ALA A 151 6.47 -8.86 -9.72
N ALA A 152 5.81 -9.91 -9.22
CA ALA A 152 6.47 -11.20 -8.98
C ALA A 152 6.88 -11.90 -10.30
N THR A 153 6.05 -11.81 -11.34
CA THR A 153 6.32 -12.38 -12.67
C THR A 153 7.48 -11.66 -13.37
N GLU A 154 7.53 -10.33 -13.30
CA GLU A 154 8.64 -9.50 -13.80
C GLU A 154 9.96 -9.91 -13.13
N GLY A 155 9.93 -10.11 -11.81
CA GLY A 155 11.07 -10.52 -11.01
C GLY A 155 11.64 -11.87 -11.41
N ILE A 156 10.80 -12.92 -11.45
CA ILE A 156 11.27 -14.26 -11.83
C ILE A 156 11.75 -14.30 -13.29
N HIS A 157 11.13 -13.53 -14.18
CA HIS A 157 11.56 -13.43 -15.57
C HIS A 157 12.97 -12.82 -15.68
N GLN A 158 13.24 -11.75 -14.93
CA GLN A 158 14.57 -11.16 -14.90
C GLN A 158 15.60 -12.14 -14.33
N ILE A 159 15.27 -12.84 -13.25
CA ILE A 159 16.19 -13.76 -12.57
C ILE A 159 16.59 -14.92 -13.51
N THR A 160 15.63 -15.42 -14.28
CA THR A 160 15.84 -16.59 -15.15
C THR A 160 16.41 -16.25 -16.53
N THR A 161 16.17 -15.05 -17.04
CA THR A 161 16.57 -14.68 -18.42
C THR A 161 17.56 -13.52 -18.51
N GLY A 162 17.80 -12.81 -17.40
CA GLY A 162 18.56 -11.57 -17.35
C GLY A 162 17.85 -10.35 -17.93
N LYS A 163 16.57 -10.46 -18.34
CA LYS A 163 15.81 -9.37 -18.96
C LYS A 163 14.68 -8.91 -18.05
N LEU A 164 14.74 -7.65 -17.62
CA LEU A 164 13.61 -7.00 -16.95
C LEU A 164 12.67 -6.40 -18.00
N VAL A 165 11.42 -6.83 -17.98
CA VAL A 165 10.36 -6.35 -18.89
C VAL A 165 9.23 -5.84 -18.02
N SER A 166 8.69 -4.65 -18.31
CA SER A 166 7.48 -4.18 -17.63
C SER A 166 6.24 -4.82 -18.26
N LEU A 167 5.49 -5.57 -17.47
CA LEU A 167 4.32 -6.35 -17.93
C LEU A 167 3.02 -5.59 -17.68
N SER A 168 1.95 -6.00 -18.35
CA SER A 168 0.66 -5.32 -18.33
C SER A 168 -0.24 -5.85 -17.20
N GLU A 169 -0.51 -5.02 -16.20
CA GLU A 169 -1.58 -5.30 -15.24
C GLU A 169 -2.96 -5.21 -15.89
N GLN A 170 -3.10 -4.39 -16.94
CA GLN A 170 -4.39 -4.21 -17.64
C GLN A 170 -4.85 -5.48 -18.33
N GLU A 171 -3.92 -6.29 -18.85
CA GLU A 171 -4.28 -7.58 -19.46
C GLU A 171 -4.92 -8.49 -18.40
N LEU A 172 -4.39 -8.55 -17.18
CA LEU A 172 -5.02 -9.29 -16.07
C LEU A 172 -6.39 -8.68 -15.73
N VAL A 173 -6.47 -7.36 -15.54
CA VAL A 173 -7.73 -6.68 -15.22
C VAL A 173 -8.83 -6.94 -16.26
N ASP A 174 -8.48 -6.94 -17.55
CA ASP A 174 -9.46 -7.08 -18.62
C ASP A 174 -9.79 -8.54 -18.96
N CYS A 175 -8.81 -9.44 -18.84
CA CYS A 175 -8.91 -10.81 -19.35
C CYS A 175 -9.08 -11.88 -18.28
N ASP A 176 -8.56 -11.67 -17.07
CA ASP A 176 -8.73 -12.62 -15.98
C ASP A 176 -10.04 -12.33 -15.22
N ARG A 177 -11.08 -13.01 -15.68
CA ARG A 177 -12.45 -12.92 -15.15
C ARG A 177 -12.96 -14.25 -14.63
N LYS A 178 -12.04 -15.19 -14.35
CA LYS A 178 -12.36 -16.52 -13.81
C LYS A 178 -11.98 -16.57 -12.33
N GLY A 179 -12.47 -17.58 -11.61
CA GLY A 179 -12.19 -17.71 -10.19
C GLY A 179 -12.84 -16.57 -9.39
N VAL A 180 -12.07 -15.90 -8.56
CA VAL A 180 -12.55 -14.75 -7.76
C VAL A 180 -12.27 -13.39 -8.42
N ASP A 181 -11.54 -13.37 -9.53
CA ASP A 181 -11.06 -12.15 -10.18
C ASP A 181 -12.17 -11.42 -10.95
N GLN A 182 -12.32 -10.14 -10.62
CA GLN A 182 -13.39 -9.27 -11.13
C GLN A 182 -12.83 -7.89 -11.49
N GLY A 183 -11.63 -7.84 -12.06
CA GLY A 183 -11.01 -6.61 -12.53
C GLY A 183 -10.83 -5.57 -11.42
N CYS A 184 -11.45 -4.40 -11.57
CA CYS A 184 -11.36 -3.33 -10.55
C CYS A 184 -12.15 -3.61 -9.26
N GLU A 185 -13.06 -4.58 -9.27
CA GLU A 185 -13.77 -5.01 -8.05
C GLU A 185 -12.92 -5.95 -7.19
N GLY A 186 -11.69 -6.27 -7.62
CA GLY A 186 -10.75 -7.08 -6.88
C GLY A 186 -10.56 -8.50 -7.42
N GLY A 187 -9.53 -9.16 -6.90
CA GLY A 187 -9.04 -10.45 -7.37
C GLY A 187 -7.93 -11.01 -6.49
N TYR A 188 -7.25 -12.03 -7.00
CA TYR A 188 -6.36 -12.90 -6.25
C TYR A 188 -5.12 -13.26 -7.07
N MET A 189 -3.94 -13.23 -6.44
CA MET A 189 -2.69 -13.29 -7.19
C MET A 189 -2.50 -14.62 -7.92
N GLU A 190 -2.94 -15.72 -7.31
CA GLU A 190 -2.86 -17.07 -7.83
C GLU A 190 -3.79 -17.30 -9.04
N ASP A 191 -4.97 -16.68 -9.06
CA ASP A 191 -5.84 -16.70 -10.24
C ASP A 191 -5.12 -15.97 -11.39
N GLY A 192 -4.51 -14.81 -11.09
CA GLY A 192 -3.62 -14.10 -12.02
C GLY A 192 -2.46 -14.95 -12.55
N PHE A 193 -1.76 -15.71 -11.72
CA PHE A 193 -0.70 -16.62 -12.19
C PHE A 193 -1.27 -17.73 -13.09
N GLU A 194 -2.40 -18.32 -12.70
CA GLU A 194 -3.11 -19.36 -13.45
C GLU A 194 -3.63 -18.85 -14.80
N PHE A 195 -3.99 -17.57 -14.90
CA PHE A 195 -4.27 -16.91 -16.17
C PHE A 195 -3.02 -16.87 -17.05
N ILE A 196 -1.88 -16.39 -16.55
CA ILE A 196 -0.63 -16.24 -17.34
C ILE A 196 -0.20 -17.59 -17.93
N ILE A 197 0.00 -18.60 -17.07
CA ILE A 197 -0.64 -19.92 -17.19
C ILE A 197 -1.24 -20.32 -18.55
N LYS A 198 -2.57 -20.36 -18.50
CA LYS A 198 -3.48 -20.81 -19.56
C LYS A 198 -3.46 -19.92 -20.80
N ASN A 199 -3.13 -18.65 -20.65
CA ASN A 199 -3.04 -17.69 -21.74
C ASN A 199 -1.77 -17.91 -22.59
N GLY A 200 -0.83 -18.73 -22.13
CA GLY A 200 0.46 -18.92 -22.80
C GLY A 200 1.38 -17.71 -22.62
N GLY A 201 1.21 -16.98 -21.52
CA GLY A 201 2.01 -15.83 -21.13
C GLY A 201 1.21 -14.54 -20.97
N ILE A 202 1.93 -13.45 -20.72
CA ILE A 202 1.42 -12.09 -20.53
C ILE A 202 2.21 -11.10 -21.39
N THR A 203 1.53 -10.05 -21.84
CA THR A 203 2.09 -8.98 -22.67
C THR A 203 2.76 -7.87 -21.84
N SER A 204 3.45 -6.96 -22.52
CA SER A 204 4.14 -5.82 -21.90
C SER A 204 3.20 -4.64 -21.63
N GLU A 205 3.49 -3.85 -20.61
CA GLU A 205 2.83 -2.54 -20.34
C GLU A 205 2.74 -1.68 -21.60
N ALA A 206 3.82 -1.60 -22.40
CA ALA A 206 3.86 -0.79 -23.61
C ALA A 206 2.86 -1.23 -24.70
N ARG A 207 2.46 -2.51 -24.71
CA ARG A 207 1.50 -3.07 -25.70
C ARG A 207 0.07 -3.02 -25.20
N TYR A 208 -0.13 -3.08 -23.88
CA TYR A 208 -1.43 -3.02 -23.25
C TYR A 208 -1.35 -2.13 -22.00
N PRO A 209 -1.39 -0.79 -22.19
CA PRO A 209 -1.16 0.15 -21.09
C PRO A 209 -2.27 0.11 -20.04
N TYR A 210 -1.89 0.38 -18.79
CA TYR A 210 -2.80 0.49 -17.67
C TYR A 210 -3.72 1.72 -17.75
N LYS A 211 -5.01 1.51 -17.50
CA LYS A 211 -6.08 2.51 -17.62
C LYS A 211 -6.86 2.75 -16.34
N ALA A 212 -6.58 1.98 -15.27
CA ALA A 212 -7.27 2.09 -13.98
C ALA A 212 -8.80 1.93 -14.05
N VAL A 213 -9.29 1.18 -15.03
CA VAL A 213 -10.72 0.87 -15.23
C VAL A 213 -10.83 -0.50 -15.90
N ASP A 214 -11.99 -1.14 -15.74
CA ASP A 214 -12.34 -2.33 -16.50
C ASP A 214 -12.48 -2.03 -18.00
N GLY A 215 -11.75 -2.80 -18.81
CA GLY A 215 -11.84 -2.78 -20.26
C GLY A 215 -12.38 -4.10 -20.84
N THR A 216 -12.36 -4.18 -22.16
CA THR A 216 -12.63 -5.42 -22.88
C THR A 216 -11.32 -6.13 -23.18
N CYS A 217 -11.20 -7.41 -22.80
CA CYS A 217 -10.02 -8.23 -23.06
C CYS A 217 -9.59 -8.21 -24.53
N ASN A 218 -8.42 -7.63 -24.80
CA ASN A 218 -7.81 -7.64 -26.12
C ASN A 218 -6.94 -8.89 -26.35
N LYS A 219 -7.54 -9.95 -26.90
CA LYS A 219 -6.83 -11.22 -27.18
C LYS A 219 -5.81 -11.16 -28.33
N ALA A 220 -5.69 -10.04 -29.04
CA ALA A 220 -4.76 -9.90 -30.15
C ALA A 220 -3.33 -9.54 -29.70
N THR A 221 -3.11 -9.27 -28.41
CA THR A 221 -1.78 -8.96 -27.89
C THR A 221 -0.91 -10.20 -27.81
N SER A 222 0.31 -10.12 -28.34
CA SER A 222 1.29 -11.19 -28.20
C SER A 222 1.95 -11.15 -26.82
N SER A 223 2.00 -12.31 -26.17
CA SER A 223 2.70 -12.51 -24.90
C SER A 223 4.20 -12.33 -25.07
N VAL A 224 4.85 -11.75 -24.06
CA VAL A 224 6.31 -11.52 -24.02
C VAL A 224 7.00 -12.29 -22.91
N VAL A 225 6.26 -12.70 -21.88
CA VAL A 225 6.75 -13.47 -20.73
C VAL A 225 5.81 -14.63 -20.44
N GLN A 226 6.38 -15.78 -20.09
CA GLN A 226 5.66 -16.99 -19.69
C GLN A 226 6.17 -17.46 -18.33
N ILE A 227 5.29 -18.10 -17.58
CA ILE A 227 5.60 -18.85 -16.34
C ILE A 227 5.05 -20.27 -16.52
N LYS A 228 5.65 -21.24 -15.83
CA LYS A 228 5.27 -22.66 -15.91
C LYS A 228 4.28 -23.07 -14.83
N GLY A 229 4.22 -22.32 -13.74
CA GLY A 229 3.47 -22.65 -12.55
C GLY A 229 3.51 -21.50 -11.54
N TYR A 230 2.98 -21.78 -10.36
CA TYR A 230 3.18 -20.97 -9.16
C TYR A 230 3.19 -21.89 -7.95
N GLU A 231 3.78 -21.41 -6.87
CA GLU A 231 3.81 -22.09 -5.58
C GLU A 231 3.45 -21.09 -4.48
N LYS A 232 2.84 -21.60 -3.42
CA LYS A 232 2.50 -20.88 -2.21
C LYS A 232 3.53 -21.13 -1.13
N VAL A 233 3.81 -20.08 -0.39
CA VAL A 233 4.59 -20.19 0.86
C VAL A 233 3.68 -20.82 1.93
N PRO A 234 4.19 -21.74 2.76
CA PRO A 234 3.48 -22.23 3.94
C PRO A 234 2.90 -21.05 4.76
N PRO A 235 1.59 -21.02 5.04
CA PRO A 235 0.96 -19.90 5.70
C PRO A 235 1.43 -19.77 7.15
N ASN A 236 1.43 -18.55 7.65
CA ASN A 236 1.84 -18.17 9.01
C ASN A 236 3.29 -18.57 9.33
N ASN A 237 4.18 -18.36 8.35
CA ASN A 237 5.58 -18.75 8.46
C ASN A 237 6.51 -17.70 7.82
N GLU A 238 6.93 -16.71 8.62
CA GLU A 238 7.89 -15.68 8.18
C GLU A 238 9.24 -16.28 7.74
N GLU A 239 9.68 -17.42 8.29
CA GLU A 239 10.92 -18.08 7.88
C GLU A 239 10.79 -18.67 6.47
N ALA A 240 9.67 -19.33 6.17
CA ALA A 240 9.40 -19.84 4.83
C ALA A 240 9.23 -18.69 3.83
N LEU A 241 8.57 -17.60 4.23
CA LEU A 241 8.49 -16.40 3.40
C LEU A 241 9.89 -15.83 3.13
N GLN A 242 10.77 -15.82 4.14
CA GLN A 242 12.14 -15.34 3.99
C GLN A 242 12.94 -16.20 3.02
N LYS A 243 12.80 -17.52 3.08
CA LYS A 243 13.40 -18.46 2.12
C LYS A 243 12.94 -18.18 0.69
N ALA A 244 11.66 -17.89 0.48
CA ALA A 244 11.13 -17.53 -0.83
C ALA A 244 11.67 -16.18 -1.32
N VAL A 245 11.58 -15.13 -0.48
CA VAL A 245 12.06 -13.78 -0.81
C VAL A 245 13.57 -13.73 -1.04
N ALA A 246 14.35 -14.60 -0.38
CA ALA A 246 15.78 -14.75 -0.63
C ALA A 246 16.10 -15.25 -2.05
N ASN A 247 15.13 -15.86 -2.74
CA ASN A 247 15.32 -16.47 -4.05
C ASN A 247 14.58 -15.74 -5.19
N GLN A 248 13.52 -14.99 -4.91
CA GLN A 248 12.82 -14.15 -5.88
C GLN A 248 11.85 -13.17 -5.20
N PRO A 249 11.34 -12.13 -5.89
CA PRO A 249 10.18 -11.38 -5.41
C PRO A 249 8.93 -12.26 -5.22
N VAL A 250 8.18 -12.00 -4.15
CA VAL A 250 7.03 -12.82 -3.73
C VAL A 250 5.79 -11.93 -3.60
N SER A 251 4.67 -12.36 -4.18
CA SER A 251 3.37 -11.73 -3.95
C SER A 251 2.89 -12.06 -2.54
N VAL A 252 2.52 -11.03 -1.77
CA VAL A 252 2.02 -11.17 -0.39
C VAL A 252 0.75 -10.37 -0.21
N SER A 253 -0.11 -10.82 0.68
CA SER A 253 -1.34 -10.10 1.06
C SER A 253 -1.17 -9.52 2.46
N ILE A 254 -1.68 -8.32 2.68
CA ILE A 254 -1.64 -7.63 3.98
C ILE A 254 -3.00 -6.99 4.30
N ASP A 255 -3.23 -6.73 5.59
CA ASP A 255 -4.23 -5.75 6.03
C ASP A 255 -3.62 -4.35 5.90
N ALA A 256 -4.05 -3.61 4.88
CA ALA A 256 -3.65 -2.23 4.62
C ALA A 256 -4.74 -1.22 4.99
N SER A 257 -5.73 -1.63 5.80
CA SER A 257 -6.93 -0.85 6.08
C SER A 257 -6.73 0.31 7.08
N GLY A 258 -5.61 0.34 7.80
CA GLY A 258 -5.37 1.34 8.84
C GLY A 258 -4.90 2.70 8.32
N ALA A 259 -5.36 3.79 8.95
CA ALA A 259 -4.90 5.15 8.65
C ALA A 259 -3.37 5.31 8.78
N GLY A 260 -2.74 4.58 9.71
CA GLY A 260 -1.28 4.55 9.84
C GLY A 260 -0.57 4.00 8.59
N PHE A 261 -1.15 3.02 7.91
CA PHE A 261 -0.61 2.49 6.66
C PHE A 261 -0.90 3.43 5.49
N MET A 262 -2.13 3.94 5.41
CA MET A 262 -2.56 4.92 4.40
C MET A 262 -1.62 6.14 4.34
N PHE A 263 -1.15 6.63 5.49
CA PHE A 263 -0.25 7.78 5.59
C PHE A 263 1.21 7.46 5.87
N TYR A 264 1.62 6.19 5.77
CA TYR A 264 3.02 5.83 5.93
C TYR A 264 3.90 6.68 5.00
N SER A 265 5.00 7.22 5.56
CA SER A 265 5.94 8.06 4.82
C SER A 265 7.38 7.54 4.87
N SER A 266 7.85 7.04 6.02
CA SER A 266 9.24 6.58 6.16
C SER A 266 9.46 5.76 7.43
N GLY A 267 10.55 5.00 7.47
CA GLY A 267 10.97 4.18 8.61
C GLY A 267 10.36 2.78 8.59
N ILE A 268 10.52 2.03 9.68
CA ILE A 268 10.01 0.66 9.76
C ILE A 268 8.59 0.70 10.32
N TYR A 269 7.62 0.46 9.43
CA TYR A 269 6.21 0.36 9.78
C TYR A 269 6.02 -0.74 10.82
N ALA A 270 5.52 -0.32 11.98
CA ALA A 270 5.16 -1.17 13.12
C ALA A 270 3.84 -0.68 13.72
N GLY A 271 2.95 -0.18 12.84
CA GLY A 271 1.63 0.33 13.22
C GLY A 271 0.64 -0.77 13.54
N GLU A 272 -0.49 -0.37 14.10
CA GLU A 272 -1.61 -1.28 14.34
C GLU A 272 -2.28 -1.64 13.01
N CYS A 273 -2.53 -2.94 12.84
CA CYS A 273 -3.25 -3.54 11.74
C CYS A 273 -3.76 -4.91 12.22
N GLY A 274 -4.86 -5.37 11.64
CA GLY A 274 -5.39 -6.71 11.89
C GLY A 274 -4.77 -7.74 10.94
N THR A 275 -5.55 -8.77 10.67
CA THR A 275 -5.22 -9.89 9.76
C THR A 275 -6.32 -10.13 8.73
N GLU A 276 -7.25 -9.18 8.61
CA GLU A 276 -8.27 -9.13 7.57
C GLU A 276 -7.64 -8.59 6.29
N LEU A 277 -6.95 -9.48 5.56
CA LEU A 277 -6.18 -9.14 4.37
C LEU A 277 -7.09 -8.52 3.31
N ASP A 278 -6.70 -7.34 2.80
CA ASP A 278 -7.48 -6.57 1.84
C ASP A 278 -6.63 -5.98 0.70
N HIS A 279 -5.30 -6.08 0.79
CA HIS A 279 -4.38 -5.50 -0.19
C HIS A 279 -3.26 -6.45 -0.62
N GLY A 280 -3.05 -6.53 -1.94
CA GLY A 280 -1.98 -7.31 -2.56
C GLY A 280 -0.75 -6.45 -2.86
N VAL A 281 0.41 -6.87 -2.37
CA VAL A 281 1.70 -6.17 -2.54
C VAL A 281 2.81 -7.19 -2.85
N THR A 282 4.03 -6.74 -3.09
CA THR A 282 5.15 -7.64 -3.41
C THR A 282 6.30 -7.45 -2.45
N ALA A 283 6.68 -8.50 -1.73
CA ALA A 283 7.92 -8.53 -0.96
C ALA A 283 9.10 -8.66 -1.94
N VAL A 284 9.91 -7.60 -2.03
CA VAL A 284 11.07 -7.50 -2.94
C VAL A 284 12.39 -7.51 -2.18
N GLY A 285 12.36 -7.76 -0.88
CA GLY A 285 13.54 -7.84 -0.07
C GLY A 285 13.25 -7.92 1.42
N TYR A 286 14.32 -7.96 2.20
CA TYR A 286 14.30 -7.85 3.65
C TYR A 286 15.69 -7.43 4.13
N GLY A 287 15.75 -6.94 5.36
CA GLY A 287 17.03 -6.60 5.99
C GLY A 287 16.86 -6.22 7.44
N THR A 288 17.85 -5.50 7.95
CA THR A 288 17.88 -4.96 9.32
C THR A 288 18.36 -3.52 9.26
N ALA A 289 17.64 -2.60 9.91
CA ALA A 289 18.06 -1.23 10.10
C ALA A 289 17.93 -0.86 11.58
N ASN A 290 19.01 -0.31 12.16
CA ASN A 290 19.09 0.06 13.58
C ASN A 290 18.64 -1.07 14.53
N GLY A 291 19.06 -2.31 14.25
CA GLY A 291 18.71 -3.49 15.05
C GLY A 291 17.27 -3.99 14.88
N THR A 292 16.47 -3.38 14.00
CA THR A 292 15.10 -3.81 13.71
C THR A 292 15.05 -4.47 12.34
N GLU A 293 14.55 -5.70 12.30
CA GLU A 293 14.34 -6.46 11.06
C GLU A 293 13.11 -5.96 10.30
N TYR A 294 13.18 -5.95 8.98
CA TYR A 294 12.07 -5.54 8.12
C TYR A 294 11.94 -6.37 6.84
N TRP A 295 10.72 -6.40 6.31
CA TRP A 295 10.38 -6.71 4.92
C TRP A 295 10.44 -5.44 4.08
N LEU A 296 11.05 -5.50 2.90
CA LEU A 296 10.97 -4.43 1.90
C LEU A 296 9.85 -4.76 0.92
N VAL A 297 8.80 -3.95 0.92
CA VAL A 297 7.57 -4.22 0.18
C VAL A 297 7.34 -3.14 -0.87
N LYS A 298 7.13 -3.58 -2.11
CA LYS A 298 6.72 -2.75 -3.25
C LYS A 298 5.20 -2.57 -3.23
N ASN A 299 4.74 -1.32 -3.19
CA ASN A 299 3.31 -0.98 -3.28
C ASN A 299 2.94 -0.47 -4.69
N SER A 300 1.64 -0.28 -4.93
CA SER A 300 1.05 0.10 -6.22
C SER A 300 0.31 1.45 -6.17
N TRP A 301 0.66 2.35 -5.24
CA TRP A 301 0.01 3.66 -5.08
C TRP A 301 0.84 4.86 -5.57
N GLY A 302 1.81 4.59 -6.45
CA GLY A 302 2.71 5.63 -6.98
C GLY A 302 3.82 6.03 -6.01
N THR A 303 4.80 6.76 -6.55
CA THR A 303 6.01 7.18 -5.81
C THR A 303 5.75 8.26 -4.76
N GLN A 304 4.56 8.87 -4.78
CA GLN A 304 4.14 9.89 -3.83
C GLN A 304 3.65 9.31 -2.49
N TRP A 305 3.56 7.99 -2.38
CA TRP A 305 3.22 7.29 -1.15
C TRP A 305 4.45 6.58 -0.57
N GLY A 306 4.58 6.54 0.76
CA GLY A 306 5.68 5.85 1.44
C GLY A 306 7.07 6.33 1.04
N GLU A 307 8.04 5.42 1.07
CA GLU A 307 9.40 5.69 0.66
C GLU A 307 9.55 5.46 -0.85
N GLN A 308 9.17 6.47 -1.63
CA GLN A 308 9.17 6.39 -3.11
C GLN A 308 8.34 5.20 -3.63
N GLY A 309 7.21 4.89 -2.99
CA GLY A 309 6.32 3.78 -3.34
C GLY A 309 6.59 2.47 -2.58
N TYR A 310 7.59 2.43 -1.71
CA TYR A 310 7.92 1.26 -0.88
C TYR A 310 7.54 1.48 0.58
N VAL A 311 7.43 0.37 1.32
CA VAL A 311 7.33 0.36 2.79
C VAL A 311 8.29 -0.68 3.35
N MET A 312 8.97 -0.32 4.44
CA MET A 312 9.68 -1.28 5.28
C MET A 312 8.71 -1.75 6.38
N MET A 313 8.23 -2.98 6.34
CA MET A 313 7.33 -3.53 7.38
C MET A 313 8.12 -4.33 8.40
N LYS A 314 7.87 -4.15 9.70
CA LYS A 314 8.59 -4.89 10.75
C LYS A 314 8.44 -6.40 10.54
N ARG A 315 9.58 -7.10 10.54
CA ARG A 315 9.69 -8.57 10.39
C ARG A 315 10.07 -9.19 11.73
N GLY A 316 9.77 -10.48 11.91
CA GLY A 316 10.21 -11.24 13.07
C GLY A 316 9.41 -10.89 14.32
N ILE A 317 8.10 -10.69 14.16
CA ILE A 317 7.21 -10.45 15.30
C ILE A 317 6.75 -11.78 15.91
N ALA A 318 6.20 -11.74 17.12
CA ALA A 318 5.76 -12.97 17.81
C ALA A 318 4.54 -13.64 17.15
N ALA A 319 3.69 -12.87 16.46
CA ALA A 319 2.52 -13.39 15.77
C ALA A 319 2.96 -14.15 14.50
N LYS A 320 2.48 -15.38 14.32
CA LYS A 320 2.90 -16.26 13.21
C LYS A 320 2.42 -15.74 11.86
N GLU A 321 1.32 -15.02 11.87
CA GLU A 321 0.72 -14.31 10.75
C GLU A 321 1.66 -13.23 10.18
N GLY A 322 2.67 -12.79 10.96
CA GLY A 322 3.48 -11.62 10.63
C GLY A 322 2.71 -10.32 10.81
N LEU A 323 3.42 -9.18 10.76
CA LEU A 323 2.77 -7.87 10.90
C LEU A 323 1.76 -7.66 9.76
N CYS A 324 0.53 -7.28 10.11
CA CYS A 324 -0.59 -7.11 9.17
C CYS A 324 -0.94 -8.37 8.37
N GLY A 325 -0.59 -9.55 8.88
CA GLY A 325 -0.86 -10.82 8.20
C GLY A 325 0.03 -11.11 6.98
N ILE A 326 1.16 -10.42 6.82
CA ILE A 326 2.06 -10.56 5.65
C ILE A 326 2.51 -12.00 5.35
N ALA A 327 2.53 -12.88 6.35
CA ALA A 327 2.91 -14.28 6.19
C ALA A 327 1.72 -15.24 6.05
N MET A 328 0.48 -14.75 6.05
CA MET A 328 -0.73 -15.59 5.97
C MET A 328 -1.00 -16.12 4.56
N ASP A 329 -0.76 -15.29 3.55
CA ASP A 329 -1.02 -15.63 2.16
C ASP A 329 0.03 -15.04 1.23
N SER A 330 0.90 -15.90 0.73
CA SER A 330 1.99 -15.52 -0.15
C SER A 330 2.23 -16.58 -1.21
N SER A 331 2.55 -16.12 -2.41
CA SER A 331 2.80 -16.98 -3.55
C SER A 331 3.78 -16.36 -4.52
N TYR A 332 4.40 -17.21 -5.32
CA TYR A 332 5.39 -16.81 -6.30
C TYR A 332 5.27 -17.64 -7.58
N PRO A 333 5.47 -17.03 -8.75
CA PRO A 333 5.47 -17.76 -10.01
C PRO A 333 6.74 -18.60 -10.15
N THR A 334 6.62 -19.74 -10.85
CA THR A 334 7.74 -20.60 -11.21
C THR A 334 7.99 -20.56 -12.72
N ALA A 335 9.25 -20.47 -13.12
CA ALA A 335 9.69 -20.38 -14.52
C ALA A 335 10.54 -21.59 -14.93
#